data_AF-A0A381XXC8-F1
#
_entry.id   AF-A0A381XXC8-F1
#
_cell.length_a   1.000
_cell.length_b   1.000
_cell.length_c   1.000
_cell.angle_alpha   90.00
_cell.angle_beta   90.00
_cell.angle_gamma   90.00
#
_symmetry.space_group_name_H-M   'P 1'
#
loop_
_entity.id
_entity.type
_entity.pdbx_description
1 polymer ?
#
loop_
_entity_poly.entity_id
_entity_poly.type
_entity_poly.pdbx_seq_one_letter_code
_entity_poly.pdbx_strand_id
1 'polypeptide(L)'
;MDETKKQDQTSTHKIGIYLWIWGLLFVLSFCSYMVDWFQFQGLLRWSLILIFMFLKAALIMMFFMHLFWERYAIVNVLLWPMTAIACFVGLMVVEGKYTFFSRLFYFFVGG
;
A
#
# COMPACT_ATOMS: atom_id res chain seq x y z
N MET A 1 38.68 43.53 0.38
CA MET A 1 39.57 42.43 0.79
C MET A 1 38.94 41.80 2.02
N ASP A 2 38.28 40.65 2.02
CA ASP A 2 37.97 39.68 0.98
C ASP A 2 36.77 38.87 1.49
N GLU A 3 35.78 38.76 0.62
CA GLU A 3 35.00 37.55 0.34
C GLU A 3 34.98 36.41 1.38
N THR A 4 33.83 36.25 2.04
CA THR A 4 33.25 34.91 2.25
C THR A 4 31.78 34.92 1.90
N LYS A 5 31.54 35.00 0.59
CA LYS A 5 30.34 34.53 -0.10
C LYS A 5 30.34 33.00 -0.02
N LYS A 6 29.66 32.41 0.97
CA LYS A 6 29.42 30.95 1.01
C LYS A 6 27.99 30.62 0.56
N GLN A 7 27.92 30.22 -0.71
CA GLN A 7 27.20 29.04 -1.22
C GLN A 7 25.67 29.03 -1.03
N ASP A 8 24.92 29.49 -2.03
CA ASP A 8 24.40 28.71 -3.18
C ASP A 8 22.93 28.30 -2.95
N GLN A 9 21.98 29.11 -3.38
CA GLN A 9 21.26 28.98 -4.67
C GLN A 9 20.15 27.89 -4.66
N THR A 10 18.89 28.39 -4.66
CA THR A 10 17.66 27.85 -5.28
C THR A 10 16.99 26.57 -4.76
N SER A 11 16.29 26.69 -3.63
CA SER A 11 15.24 25.74 -3.19
C SER A 11 13.93 25.78 -4.01
N THR A 12 13.79 26.71 -4.97
CA THR A 12 12.60 26.87 -5.84
C THR A 12 12.31 25.65 -6.73
N HIS A 13 13.33 24.88 -7.12
CA HIS A 13 13.13 23.77 -8.08
C HIS A 13 12.43 22.53 -7.47
N LYS A 14 12.18 22.48 -6.16
CA LYS A 14 11.58 21.29 -5.52
C LYS A 14 10.05 21.32 -5.50
N ILE A 15 9.41 22.48 -5.52
CA ILE A 15 7.95 22.60 -5.40
C ILE A 15 7.21 22.00 -6.62
N GLY A 16 7.79 22.17 -7.82
CA GLY A 16 7.21 21.66 -9.06
C GLY A 16 7.17 20.13 -9.09
N ILE A 17 8.20 19.47 -8.56
CA ILE A 17 8.24 18.00 -8.45
C ILE A 17 7.09 17.50 -7.57
N TYR A 18 6.91 18.07 -6.36
CA TYR A 18 5.83 17.64 -5.45
C TYR A 18 4.44 17.86 -6.04
N LEU A 19 4.20 19.00 -6.70
CA LEU A 19 2.92 19.26 -7.39
C LEU A 19 2.67 18.27 -8.53
N TRP A 20 3.72 17.88 -9.27
CA TRP A 20 3.62 16.88 -10.33
C TRP A 20 3.27 15.49 -9.79
N ILE A 21 3.96 15.06 -8.72
CA ILE A 21 3.72 13.77 -8.04
C ILE A 21 2.31 13.74 -7.45
N TRP A 22 1.87 14.85 -6.85
CA TRP A 22 0.53 15.00 -6.33
C TRP A 22 -0.52 14.91 -7.43
N GLY A 23 -0.29 15.57 -8.58
CA GLY A 23 -1.12 15.43 -9.77
C GLY A 23 -1.16 13.98 -10.29
N LEU A 24 -0.02 13.28 -10.31
CA LEU A 24 0.03 11.87 -10.70
C LEU A 24 -0.77 10.98 -9.74
N LEU A 25 -0.67 11.20 -8.42
CA LEU A 25 -1.46 10.49 -7.42
C LEU A 25 -2.95 10.74 -7.60
N PHE A 26 -3.33 11.98 -7.93
CA PHE A 26 -4.71 12.35 -8.21
C PHE A 26 -5.25 11.59 -9.44
N VAL A 27 -4.49 11.59 -10.54
CA VAL A 27 -4.85 10.85 -11.77
C VAL A 27 -4.96 9.35 -11.51
N LEU A 28 -4.02 8.75 -10.76
CA LEU A 28 -4.08 7.33 -10.39
C LEU A 28 -5.31 7.02 -9.55
N SER A 29 -5.63 7.89 -8.59
CA SER A 29 -6.79 7.72 -7.71
C SER A 29 -8.10 7.82 -8.50
N PHE A 30 -8.19 8.77 -9.44
CA PHE A 30 -9.32 8.88 -10.36
C PHE A 30 -9.46 7.65 -11.25
N CYS A 31 -8.34 7.15 -11.80
CA CYS A 31 -8.35 5.95 -12.63
C CYS A 31 -8.80 4.71 -11.84
N SER A 32 -8.30 4.56 -10.60
CA SER A 32 -8.76 3.50 -9.69
C SER A 32 -10.27 3.58 -9.41
N TYR A 33 -10.82 4.78 -9.21
CA TYR A 33 -12.26 4.98 -9.02
C TYR A 33 -13.07 4.65 -10.28
N MET A 34 -12.54 4.99 -11.46
CA MET A 34 -13.14 4.64 -12.74
C MET A 34 -13.27 3.12 -12.91
N VAL A 35 -12.27 2.33 -12.49
CA VAL A 35 -12.38 0.85 -12.53
C VAL A 35 -13.60 0.35 -11.78
N ASP A 36 -13.83 0.86 -10.57
CA ASP A 36 -15.01 0.51 -9.79
C ASP A 36 -16.28 1.06 -10.43
N TRP A 37 -16.25 2.24 -11.07
CA TRP A 37 -17.40 2.81 -11.78
C TRP A 37 -17.83 1.99 -12.99
N PHE A 38 -16.88 1.45 -13.77
CA PHE A 38 -17.17 0.60 -14.93
C PHE A 38 -17.67 -0.80 -14.55
N GLN A 39 -17.73 -1.12 -13.25
CA GLN A 39 -18.31 -2.37 -12.73
C GLN A 39 -17.74 -3.62 -13.42
N PHE A 40 -16.42 -3.65 -13.66
CA PHE A 40 -15.76 -4.83 -14.20
C PHE A 40 -16.05 -6.04 -13.31
N GLN A 41 -16.45 -7.16 -13.91
CA GLN A 41 -16.75 -8.39 -13.18
C GLN A 41 -15.60 -9.39 -13.27
N GLY A 42 -15.51 -10.25 -12.25
CA GLY A 42 -14.53 -11.34 -12.19
C GLY A 42 -13.09 -10.87 -11.97
N LEU A 43 -12.14 -11.63 -12.51
CA LEU A 43 -10.70 -11.47 -12.27
C LEU A 43 -10.12 -10.13 -12.77
N LEU A 44 -10.74 -9.53 -13.79
CA LEU A 44 -10.32 -8.24 -14.35
C LEU A 44 -10.38 -7.10 -13.31
N ARG A 45 -11.38 -7.12 -12.42
CA ARG A 45 -11.48 -6.14 -11.35
C ARG A 45 -10.36 -6.31 -10.33
N TRP A 46 -10.07 -7.56 -9.96
CA TRP A 46 -9.04 -7.89 -8.98
C TRP A 46 -7.66 -7.48 -9.45
N SER A 47 -7.30 -7.78 -10.70
CA SER A 47 -6.00 -7.41 -11.25
C SER A 47 -5.85 -5.89 -11.34
N LEU A 48 -6.87 -5.17 -11.83
CA LEU A 48 -6.81 -3.71 -11.94
C LEU A 48 -6.70 -3.02 -10.58
N ILE A 49 -7.51 -3.42 -9.59
CA ILE A 49 -7.44 -2.84 -8.23
C ILE A 49 -6.04 -3.08 -7.64
N LEU A 50 -5.51 -4.30 -7.74
CA LEU A 50 -4.17 -4.60 -7.25
C LEU A 50 -3.10 -3.77 -7.96
N ILE A 51 -3.19 -3.64 -9.29
CA ILE A 51 -2.25 -2.83 -10.08
C ILE A 51 -2.29 -1.37 -9.61
N PHE A 52 -3.47 -0.73 -9.53
CA PHE A 52 -3.58 0.66 -9.08
C PHE A 52 -3.10 0.85 -7.64
N MET A 53 -3.35 -0.12 -6.77
CA MET A 53 -2.92 -0.11 -5.38
C MET A 53 -1.40 -0.21 -5.23
N PHE A 54 -0.74 -1.06 -6.02
CA PHE A 54 0.72 -1.14 -6.10
C PHE A 54 1.32 0.14 -6.71
N LEU A 55 0.74 0.64 -7.80
CA LEU A 55 1.27 1.78 -8.52
C LEU A 55 1.26 3.04 -7.66
N LYS A 56 0.16 3.30 -6.92
CA LYS A 56 0.10 4.46 -6.00
C LYS A 56 1.06 4.30 -4.81
N ALA A 57 1.18 3.09 -4.26
CA ALA A 57 2.08 2.82 -3.14
C ALA A 57 3.55 2.99 -3.57
N ALA A 58 3.94 2.44 -4.73
CA ALA A 58 5.27 2.59 -5.28
C ALA A 58 5.63 4.07 -5.51
N LEU A 59 4.69 4.86 -5.99
CA LEU A 59 4.88 6.30 -6.24
C LEU A 59 5.09 7.09 -4.95
N ILE A 60 4.33 6.78 -3.89
CA ILE A 60 4.53 7.37 -2.56
C ILE A 60 5.90 6.94 -1.98
N MET A 61 6.26 5.67 -2.09
CA MET A 61 7.52 5.14 -1.57
C MET A 61 8.75 5.76 -2.24
N MET A 62 8.67 5.99 -3.56
CA MET A 62 9.76 6.58 -4.34
C MET A 62 10.00 8.05 -4.01
N PHE A 63 8.94 8.84 -3.78
CA PHE A 63 9.06 10.30 -3.64
C PHE A 63 8.81 10.84 -2.23
N PHE A 64 7.78 10.37 -1.54
CA PHE A 64 7.42 10.87 -0.20
C PHE A 64 8.32 10.28 0.87
N MET A 65 8.61 8.99 0.75
CA MET A 65 9.29 8.27 1.83
C MET A 65 10.80 8.12 1.61
N HIS A 66 11.35 8.70 0.53
CA HIS A 66 12.76 8.65 0.09
C HIS A 66 13.52 7.40 0.60
N LEU A 67 12.87 6.25 0.42
CA LEU A 67 13.16 5.07 1.24
C LEU A 67 14.49 4.40 0.84
N PHE A 68 15.10 4.89 -0.24
CA PHE A 68 16.36 4.41 -0.80
C PHE A 68 17.57 4.63 0.12
N TRP A 69 17.50 5.49 1.14
CA TRP A 69 18.69 5.88 1.92
C TRP A 69 18.91 5.11 3.23
N GLU A 70 17.90 4.39 3.75
CA GLU A 70 18.02 3.66 5.02
C GLU A 70 17.38 2.27 4.92
N ARG A 71 18.22 1.25 4.63
CA ARG A 71 17.77 -0.13 4.38
C ARG A 71 16.96 -0.72 5.55
N TYR A 72 17.26 -0.30 6.77
CA TYR A 72 16.59 -0.76 7.99
C TYR A 72 15.16 -0.22 8.12
N ALA A 73 14.89 1.00 7.65
CA ALA A 73 13.55 1.57 7.70
C ALA A 73 12.58 0.80 6.77
N ILE A 74 13.05 0.38 5.59
CA ILE A 74 12.26 -0.43 4.64
C ILE A 74 11.80 -1.73 5.30
N VAL A 75 12.74 -2.46 5.91
CA VAL A 75 12.46 -3.76 6.52
C VAL A 75 11.50 -3.57 7.69
N ASN A 76 11.77 -2.63 8.60
CA ASN A 76 10.95 -2.51 9.79
C ASN A 76 9.54 -1.94 9.48
N VAL A 77 9.41 -0.93 8.61
CA VAL A 77 8.10 -0.36 8.24
C VAL A 77 7.23 -1.33 7.45
N LEU A 78 7.81 -2.15 6.58
CA LEU A 78 7.03 -3.07 5.74
C LEU A 78 6.74 -4.40 6.47
N LEU A 79 7.74 -4.94 7.19
CA LEU A 79 7.68 -6.30 7.74
C LEU A 79 6.77 -6.38 8.97
N TRP A 80 6.76 -5.39 9.85
CA TRP A 80 5.87 -5.36 11.02
C TRP A 80 4.38 -5.41 10.66
N PRO A 81 3.84 -4.50 9.82
CA PRO A 81 2.43 -4.54 9.46
C PRO A 81 2.07 -5.77 8.63
N MET A 82 2.94 -6.22 7.72
CA MET A 82 2.71 -7.45 6.93
C MET A 82 2.64 -8.69 7.83
N THR A 83 3.53 -8.80 8.81
CA THR A 83 3.54 -9.93 9.74
C THR A 83 2.31 -9.90 10.65
N ALA A 84 1.90 -8.72 11.12
CA ALA A 84 0.68 -8.57 11.93
C ALA A 84 -0.58 -8.99 11.18
N ILE A 85 -0.73 -8.56 9.91
CA ILE A 85 -1.86 -8.95 9.06
C ILE A 85 -1.85 -10.47 8.82
N ALA A 86 -0.70 -11.06 8.50
CA ALA A 86 -0.58 -12.50 8.29
C ALA A 86 -0.94 -13.31 9.54
N CYS A 87 -0.49 -12.85 10.72
CA CYS A 87 -0.85 -13.44 12.01
C CYS A 87 -2.38 -13.39 12.24
N PHE A 88 -3.00 -12.23 11.99
CA PHE A 88 -4.44 -12.05 12.14
C PHE A 88 -5.26 -12.97 11.22
N VAL A 89 -4.85 -13.09 9.96
CA VAL A 89 -5.45 -14.04 9.01
C VAL A 89 -5.29 -15.48 9.50
N GLY A 90 -4.11 -15.84 10.01
CA GLY A 90 -3.86 -17.16 10.60
C GLY A 90 -4.81 -17.49 11.76
N LEU A 91 -5.02 -16.55 12.68
CA LEU A 91 -5.97 -16.71 13.79
C LEU A 91 -7.40 -16.89 13.28
N MET A 92 -7.83 -16.11 12.28
CA MET A 92 -9.16 -16.27 11.66
C MET A 92 -9.35 -17.65 11.01
N VAL A 93 -8.33 -18.17 10.33
CA VAL A 93 -8.39 -19.51 9.72
C VAL A 93 -8.55 -20.58 10.79
N VAL A 94 -7.83 -20.45 11.90
CA VAL A 94 -7.90 -21.37 13.03
C VAL A 94 -9.31 -21.36 13.65
N GLU A 95 -9.85 -20.18 13.96
CA GLU A 95 -11.24 -20.01 14.45
C GLU A 95 -12.28 -20.60 13.47
N GLY A 96 -12.09 -20.38 12.17
CA GLY A 96 -12.96 -20.92 11.12
C GLY A 96 -12.98 -22.45 11.13
N LYS A 97 -11.82 -23.10 11.31
CA LYS A 97 -11.73 -24.57 11.42
C LYS A 97 -12.38 -25.10 12.69
N TYR A 98 -12.21 -24.43 13.83
CA TYR A 98 -12.87 -24.82 15.08
C TYR A 98 -14.40 -24.71 14.98
N THR A 99 -14.90 -23.63 14.34
CA THR A 99 -16.34 -23.43 14.11
C THR A 99 -16.91 -24.49 13.17
N PHE A 100 -16.21 -24.80 12.08
CA PHE A 100 -16.62 -25.83 11.13
C PHE A 100 -16.64 -27.23 11.77
N PHE A 101 -15.58 -27.57 12.50
CA PHE A 101 -15.48 -28.85 13.21
C PHE A 101 -16.57 -29.00 14.27
N SER A 102 -16.81 -27.97 15.07
CA SER A 102 -17.88 -27.98 16.07
C SER A 102 -19.24 -28.16 15.42
N ARG A 103 -19.52 -27.47 14.29
CA ARG A 103 -20.78 -27.63 13.56
C ARG A 103 -20.95 -29.04 12.99
N LEU A 104 -19.90 -29.65 12.46
CA LEU A 104 -19.91 -31.05 12.01
C LEU A 104 -20.16 -32.01 13.16
N PHE A 105 -19.49 -31.79 14.31
CA PHE A 105 -19.68 -32.61 15.50
C PHE A 105 -21.12 -32.53 16.00
N TYR A 106 -21.69 -31.34 16.12
CA TYR A 106 -23.11 -31.18 16.49
C TYR A 106 -24.06 -31.81 15.48
N PHE A 107 -23.76 -31.75 14.18
CA PHE A 107 -24.58 -32.39 13.14
C PHE A 107 -24.54 -33.92 13.18
N PHE A 108 -23.40 -34.52 13.57
CA PHE A 108 -23.24 -35.98 13.67
C PHE A 108 -23.63 -36.57 15.02
N VAL A 109 -23.43 -35.84 16.12
CA VAL A 109 -23.70 -36.32 17.49
C VAL A 109 -25.08 -35.89 17.99
N GLY A 110 -25.63 -34.79 17.46
CA GLY A 110 -26.95 -34.24 17.84
C GLY A 110 -28.07 -34.54 16.85
N GLY A 111 -27.83 -35.43 15.87
CA GLY A 111 -28.82 -35.98 14.96
C GLY A 111 -29.22 -37.40 15.35
#